data_AF-A0A957RBG9-F1
#
_entry.id   AF-A0A957RBG9-F1
#
_cell.length_a   1.000
_cell.length_b   1.000
_cell.length_c   1.000
_cell.angle_alpha   90.00
_cell.angle_beta   90.00
_cell.angle_gamma   90.00
#
_symmetry.space_group_name_H-M   'P 1'
#
loop_
_entity.id
_entity.type
_entity.pdbx_description
1 polymer ?
#
loop_
_entity_poly.entity_id
_entity_poly.type
_entity_poly.pdbx_seq_one_letter_code
_entity_poly.pdbx_strand_id
1 'polypeptide(L)' 'MTTHDDALTPALDWFGGHGWTPFAFQQEIWRAYLAGESGLAHAATGTGKSYAAWFGPLLQWLGANPDRARWP' A
#
# COMPACT_ATOMS: atom_id res chain seq x y z
N MET A 1 -13.46 7.51 -12.75
CA MET A 1 -12.38 8.23 -12.03
C MET A 1 -12.37 7.76 -10.58
N THR A 2 -11.96 6.51 -10.31
CA THR A 2 -11.79 6.01 -8.92
C THR A 2 -11.06 4.64 -8.78
N THR A 3 -10.44 4.08 -9.82
CA THR A 3 -9.79 2.75 -9.70
C THR A 3 -8.56 2.72 -8.77
N HIS A 4 -7.92 3.86 -8.51
CA HIS A 4 -6.68 3.90 -7.72
C HIS A 4 -6.92 3.94 -6.20
N ASP A 5 -8.09 4.37 -5.74
CA ASP A 5 -8.40 4.37 -4.29
C ASP A 5 -8.80 2.97 -3.81
N ASP A 6 -9.58 2.23 -4.61
CA ASP A 6 -9.96 0.85 -4.31
C ASP A 6 -8.74 -0.08 -4.18
N ALA A 7 -7.67 0.20 -4.95
CA ALA A 7 -6.44 -0.58 -4.92
C ALA A 7 -5.70 -0.50 -3.59
N LEU A 8 -5.94 0.55 -2.78
CA LEU A 8 -5.32 0.70 -1.46
C LEU A 8 -6.15 0.11 -0.33
N THR A 9 -7.42 -0.24 -0.56
CA THR A 9 -8.35 -0.74 0.46
C THR A 9 -7.76 -1.86 1.33
N PRO A 10 -7.03 -2.88 0.80
CA PRO A 10 -6.44 -3.91 1.65
C PRO A 10 -5.44 -3.36 2.68
N ALA A 11 -4.67 -2.33 2.33
CA ALA A 11 -3.75 -1.67 3.26
C ALA A 11 -4.53 -0.82 4.28
N LEU A 12 -5.53 -0.06 3.82
CA LEU A 12 -6.37 0.77 4.70
C LEU A 12 -7.09 -0.08 5.74
N ASP A 13 -7.67 -1.22 5.34
CA ASP A 13 -8.35 -2.17 6.22
C ASP A 13 -7.38 -2.80 7.22
N TRP A 14 -6.18 -3.18 6.77
CA TRP A 14 -5.16 -3.73 7.66
C TRP A 14 -4.74 -2.72 8.73
N PHE A 15 -4.48 -1.46 8.34
CA PHE A 15 -4.18 -0.40 9.30
C PHE A 15 -5.36 -0.15 10.26
N GLY A 16 -6.58 -0.06 9.73
CA GLY A 16 -7.80 0.12 10.52
C GLY A 16 -8.03 -1.01 11.52
N GLY A 17 -7.73 -2.25 11.15
CA GLY A 17 -7.78 -3.42 12.05
C GLY A 17 -6.80 -3.34 13.23
N HIS A 18 -5.72 -2.55 13.10
CA HIS A 18 -4.77 -2.26 14.19
C HIS A 18 -5.12 -0.96 14.94
N GLY A 19 -6.22 -0.29 14.59
CA GLY A 19 -6.56 1.03 15.12
C GLY A 19 -5.63 2.14 14.64
N TRP A 20 -4.95 1.95 13.51
CA TRP A 20 -3.98 2.89 12.93
C TRP A 20 -4.51 3.52 11.66
N THR A 21 -3.97 4.68 11.30
CA THR A 21 -4.19 5.34 10.01
C THR A 21 -2.84 5.52 9.32
N PRO A 22 -2.69 5.10 8.05
CA PRO A 22 -1.44 5.32 7.34
C PRO A 22 -1.24 6.81 7.05
N PHE A 23 0.01 7.26 7.13
CA PHE A 23 0.39 8.62 6.77
C PHE A 23 0.15 8.88 5.27
N ALA A 24 -0.11 10.14 4.91
CA ALA A 24 -0.36 10.53 3.52
C ALA A 24 0.77 10.09 2.57
N PHE A 25 2.03 10.29 2.97
CA PHE A 25 3.19 9.91 2.15
C PHE A 25 3.26 8.40 1.87
N GLN A 26 2.75 7.56 2.78
CA GLN A 26 2.71 6.11 2.57
C GLN A 26 1.74 5.78 1.43
N GLN A 27 0.55 6.39 1.45
CA GLN A 27 -0.45 6.21 0.40
C GLN A 27 0.03 6.75 -0.95
N GLU A 28 0.72 7.88 -0.97
CA GLU A 28 1.33 8.43 -2.18
C GLU A 28 2.36 7.48 -2.79
N ILE A 29 3.25 6.90 -1.97
CA ILE A 29 4.22 5.90 -2.40
C ILE A 29 3.53 4.67 -2.99
N TRP A 30 2.45 4.19 -2.36
CA TRP A 30 1.71 3.03 -2.87
C TRP A 30 1.05 3.33 -4.22
N ARG A 31 0.45 4.51 -4.39
CA ARG A 31 -0.12 4.93 -5.68
C ARG A 31 0.95 5.01 -6.76
N ALA A 32 2.08 5.66 -6.47
CA ALA A 32 3.19 5.79 -7.41
C ALA A 32 3.76 4.42 -7.80
N TYR A 33 3.96 3.53 -6.81
CA TYR A 33 4.41 2.17 -7.06
C TYR A 33 3.43 1.40 -7.97
N LEU A 34 2.13 1.45 -7.68
CA LEU A 34 1.10 0.78 -8.49
C LEU A 34 0.95 1.37 -9.89
N ALA A 35 1.28 2.65 -10.06
CA ALA A 35 1.36 3.32 -11.36
C ALA A 35 2.63 2.94 -12.16
N GLY A 36 3.54 2.14 -11.59
CA GLY A 36 4.81 1.77 -12.22
C GLY A 36 5.85 2.88 -12.18
N GLU A 37 5.66 3.89 -11.35
CA GLU A 37 6.60 5.00 -11.20
C GLU A 37 7.78 4.62 -10.29
N SER A 38 8.89 5.34 -10.45
CA SER A 38 10.08 5.20 -9.61
C SER A 38 10.31 6.50 -8.85
N GLY A 39 10.76 6.41 -7.59
CA GLY A 39 10.98 7.59 -6.76
C GLY A 39 11.81 7.30 -5.51
N LEU A 40 12.20 8.37 -4.81
CA LEU A 40 12.94 8.31 -3.56
C LEU A 40 12.02 8.71 -2.41
N ALA A 41 11.78 7.78 -1.48
CA ALA A 41 11.07 8.07 -0.25
C ALA A 41 12.03 8.64 0.80
N HIS A 42 11.85 9.90 1.18
CA HIS A 42 12.54 10.50 2.34
C HIS A 42 11.57 10.59 3.52
N ALA A 43 11.86 9.87 4.60
CA ALA A 43 10.99 9.80 5.77
C ALA A 43 11.82 9.72 7.06
N ALA A 44 11.41 10.49 8.08
CA ALA A 44 12.07 10.49 9.39
C ALA A 44 11.91 9.13 10.11
N THR A 45 12.75 8.85 11.11
CA THR A 45 12.57 7.69 11.99
C THR A 45 11.22 7.75 12.71
N GLY A 46 10.60 6.59 12.96
CA GLY A 46 9.29 6.49 13.60
C GLY A 46 8.07 6.77 12.70
N THR A 47 8.24 7.20 11.45
CA THR A 47 7.12 7.50 10.54
C THR A 47 6.61 6.30 9.72
N GLY A 48 7.05 5.08 10.04
CA GLY A 48 6.56 3.88 9.35
C GLY A 48 7.05 3.73 7.91
N LYS A 49 8.27 4.21 7.57
CA LYS A 49 8.90 4.02 6.24
C LYS A 49 8.93 2.56 5.75
N SER A 50 8.98 1.60 6.69
CA SER A 50 8.91 0.17 6.36
C SER A 50 7.54 -0.21 5.78
N TYR A 51 6.45 0.31 6.34
CA TYR A 51 5.11 0.12 5.76
C TYR A 51 4.96 0.82 4.41
N ALA A 52 5.59 1.98 4.24
CA ALA A 52 5.62 2.69 2.96
C ALA A 52 6.22 1.81 1.85
N ALA A 53 7.38 1.19 2.11
CA ALA A 53 8.06 0.32 1.15
C ALA A 53 7.38 -1.04 0.98
N TRP A 54 6.83 -1.62 2.05
CA TRP A 54 6.28 -2.98 2.05
C TRP A 54 4.96 -3.10 1.30
N PHE A 55 4.04 -2.15 1.49
CA PHE A 55 2.68 -2.29 0.96
C PHE A 55 2.60 -2.11 -0.56
N GLY A 56 3.54 -1.43 -1.22
CA GLY A 56 3.55 -1.30 -2.69
C GLY A 56 3.53 -2.67 -3.40
N PRO A 57 4.58 -3.49 -3.26
CA PRO A 57 4.62 -4.84 -3.84
C PRO A 57 3.49 -5.75 -3.35
N LEU A 58 3.12 -5.65 -2.07
CA LEU A 58 2.04 -6.47 -1.51
C LEU A 58 0.70 -6.16 -2.16
N LEU A 59 0.35 -4.89 -2.33
CA LEU A 59 -0.89 -4.47 -2.98
C LEU A 59 -0.91 -4.87 -4.46
N GLN A 60 0.23 -4.76 -5.16
CA GLN A 60 0.36 -5.27 -6.52
C GLN A 60 0.06 -6.77 -6.59
N TRP A 61 0.65 -7.56 -5.68
CA TRP A 61 0.42 -9.00 -5.64
C TRP A 61 -1.05 -9.33 -5.31
N LEU A 62 -1.66 -8.65 -4.35
CA LEU A 62 -3.07 -8.85 -3.99
C LEU A 62 -4.01 -8.51 -5.16
N GLY A 63 -3.73 -7.43 -5.89
CA GLY A 63 -4.49 -7.05 -7.08
C GLY A 63 -4.35 -8.08 -8.21
N ALA A 64 -3.16 -8.68 -8.37
CA ALA A 64 -2.92 -9.75 -9.35
C ALA A 64 -3.47 -11.13 -8.92
N ASN A 65 -3.73 -11.33 -7.63
CA ASN A 65 -4.17 -12.61 -7.04
C ASN A 65 -5.45 -12.45 -6.20
N PRO A 66 -6.60 -12.05 -6.81
CA PRO A 66 -7.83 -11.79 -6.07
C PRO A 66 -8.47 -13.04 -5.45
N ASP A 67 -8.18 -14.22 -6.01
CA ASP A 67 -8.72 -15.49 -5.53
C ASP A 67 -7.88 -16.06 -4.37
N ARG A 68 -8.35 -15.80 -3.15
CA ARG A 68 -7.69 -16.26 -1.92
C ARG A 68 -7.66 -17.77 -1.77
N ALA A 69 -8.57 -18.51 -2.40
CA ALA A 69 -8.60 -19.97 -2.30
C ALA A 69 -7.42 -20.63 -3.03
N ARG A 70 -6.69 -19.85 -3.85
CA ARG A 70 -5.55 -20.30 -4.65
C ARG A 70 -4.20 -19.86 -4.11
N TRP A 71 -4.19 -19.20 -2.94
CA TRP A 71 -2.94 -18.80 -2.30
C TRP A 71 -2.21 -20.06 -1.77
N PRO A 72 -0.87 -20.11 -1.86
CA PRO A 72 -0.07 -21.26 -1.43
C PRO A 72 -0.08 -21.48 0.09
#